data_AF-U6D085-F1
#
_entry.id   AF-U6D085-F1
#
_cell.length_a   1.000
_cell.length_b   1.000
_cell.length_c   1.000
_cell.angle_alpha   90.00
_cell.angle_beta   90.00
_cell.angle_gamma   90.00
#
_symmetry.space_group_name_H-M   'P 1'
#
loop_
_entity.id
_entity.type
_entity.pdbx_description
1 polymer ?
#
loop_
_entity_poly.entity_id
_entity_poly.type
_entity_poly.pdbx_seq_one_letter_code
_entity_poly.pdbx_strand_id
1 'polypeptide(L)'
;EIGRGSYGVVYEAVAGRSGARVAVKKIRCDAPENVELALAEFWALTSLKRRHQNVVQFEECVLQRNGLAQRMSHGNKNSQLYLRLVETSLK
;
A
#
# COMPACT_ATOMS: atom_id res chain seq x y z
N GLU A 1 -5.67 9.16 13.50
CA GLU A 1 -4.64 9.77 12.62
C GLU A 1 -3.47 10.12 13.51
N ILE A 2 -2.24 9.77 13.12
CA ILE A 2 -1.02 10.07 13.89
C ILE A 2 -0.07 11.01 13.13
N GLY A 3 -0.30 11.22 11.84
CA GLY A 3 0.49 12.15 11.03
C GLY A 3 -0.03 12.25 9.61
N ARG A 4 0.37 13.32 8.92
CA ARG A 4 0.01 13.57 7.53
C ARG A 4 1.27 13.92 6.75
N GLY A 5 1.62 13.10 5.78
CA GLY A 5 2.67 13.40 4.80
C GLY A 5 2.09 14.04 3.55
N SER A 6 2.96 14.39 2.60
CA SER A 6 2.57 15.03 1.34
C SER A 6 1.56 14.20 0.53
N TYR A 7 1.65 12.87 0.61
CA TYR A 7 0.91 11.95 -0.26
C TYR A 7 -0.07 11.04 0.47
N GLY A 8 -0.25 11.21 1.78
CA GLY A 8 -1.12 10.33 2.54
C GLY A 8 -1.19 10.63 4.02
N VAL A 9 -2.22 10.06 4.63
CA VAL A 9 -2.45 10.15 6.08
C VAL A 9 -2.02 8.84 6.73
N VAL A 10 -1.32 8.94 7.84
CA VAL A 10 -0.90 7.79 8.64
C VAL A 10 -1.82 7.65 9.84
N TYR A 11 -2.29 6.45 10.08
CA TYR A 11 -3.09 6.06 11.23
C TYR A 11 -2.32 5.04 12.04
N GLU A 12 -2.49 5.10 13.36
CA GLU A 12 -2.20 3.95 14.20
C GLU A 12 -3.38 2.98 14.18
N ALA A 13 -3.09 1.69 14.10
CA ALA A 13 -4.09 0.63 14.16
C ALA A 13 -3.56 -0.59 14.92
N VAL A 14 -4.46 -1.51 15.26
CA VAL A 14 -4.11 -2.82 15.83
C VAL A 14 -4.37 -3.89 14.78
N ALA A 15 -3.35 -4.67 14.43
CA ALA A 15 -3.46 -5.75 13.46
C ALA A 15 -4.30 -6.89 14.04
N GLY A 16 -5.45 -7.19 13.43
CA GLY A 16 -6.41 -8.14 13.99
C GLY A 16 -5.88 -9.57 14.21
N ARG A 17 -4.91 -10.02 13.40
CA ARG A 17 -4.32 -11.37 13.57
C ARG A 17 -3.32 -11.48 14.71
N SER A 18 -2.50 -10.45 14.93
CA SER A 18 -1.35 -10.51 15.83
C SER A 18 -1.52 -9.65 17.09
N GLY A 19 -2.52 -8.76 17.12
CA GLY A 19 -2.65 -7.73 18.15
C GLY A 19 -1.55 -6.66 18.11
N ALA A 20 -0.66 -6.70 17.11
CA ALA A 20 0.45 -5.76 17.01
C ALA A 20 -0.06 -4.35 16.66
N ARG A 21 0.53 -3.33 17.29
CA ARG A 21 0.34 -1.93 16.88
C ARG A 21 1.07 -1.71 15.56
N VAL A 22 0.38 -1.17 14.56
CA VAL A 22 0.89 -0.92 13.21
C VAL A 22 0.58 0.50 12.76
N ALA A 23 1.42 1.01 11.86
CA ALA A 23 1.13 2.24 11.13
C ALA A 23 0.47 1.89 9.79
N VAL A 24 -0.68 2.50 9.50
CA VAL A 24 -1.41 2.34 8.25
C VAL A 24 -1.33 3.65 7.48
N LYS A 25 -0.61 3.65 6.36
CA LYS A 25 -0.54 4.80 5.45
C LYS A 25 -1.64 4.69 4.40
N LYS A 26 -2.62 5.60 4.44
CA LYS A 26 -3.70 5.70 3.47
C LYS A 26 -3.32 6.69 2.38
N ILE A 27 -3.23 6.19 1.16
CA ILE A 27 -2.98 6.97 -0.06
C ILE A 27 -4.26 6.93 -0.90
N ARG A 28 -4.66 8.08 -1.47
CA ARG A 28 -5.79 8.15 -2.38
C ARG A 28 -5.33 7.79 -3.78
N CYS A 29 -6.07 6.92 -4.45
CA CYS A 29 -5.80 6.49 -5.82
C CYS A 29 -6.82 7.15 -6.77
N ASP A 30 -6.91 8.48 -6.71
CA ASP A 30 -7.90 9.31 -7.41
C ASP A 30 -7.34 10.00 -8.66
N ALA A 31 -6.02 10.05 -8.82
CA ALA A 31 -5.32 10.58 -9.98
C ALA A 31 -4.10 9.69 -10.36
N PRO A 32 -3.72 9.61 -11.64
CA PRO A 32 -2.59 8.78 -12.10
C PRO A 32 -1.29 9.00 -11.31
N GLU A 33 -0.93 10.24 -11.02
CA GLU A 33 0.27 10.62 -10.27
C GLU A 33 0.26 10.07 -8.84
N ASN A 34 -0.91 10.03 -8.19
CA ASN A 34 -1.04 9.46 -6.86
C ASN A 34 -0.95 7.93 -6.90
N VAL A 35 -1.45 7.31 -7.97
CA VAL A 35 -1.33 5.87 -8.19
C VAL A 35 0.11 5.47 -8.44
N GLU A 36 0.85 6.25 -9.23
CA GLU A 36 2.28 6.04 -9.46
C GLU A 36 3.07 6.07 -8.15
N LEU A 37 2.84 7.09 -7.31
CA LEU A 37 3.47 7.18 -5.98
C LEU A 37 3.09 6.01 -5.07
N ALA A 38 1.83 5.60 -5.06
CA ALA A 38 1.36 4.45 -4.27
C ALA A 38 2.04 3.14 -4.72
N LEU A 39 2.14 2.93 -6.04
CA LEU A 39 2.82 1.76 -6.61
C LEU A 39 4.31 1.79 -6.33
N ALA A 40 4.97 2.94 -6.43
CA ALA A 40 6.39 3.09 -6.13
C ALA A 40 6.69 2.71 -4.66
N GLU A 41 5.92 3.23 -3.69
CA GLU A 41 6.07 2.86 -2.28
C GLU A 41 5.82 1.37 -2.05
N PHE A 42 4.74 0.83 -2.62
CA PHE A 42 4.40 -0.58 -2.51
C PHE A 42 5.49 -1.49 -3.08
N TRP A 43 6.01 -1.18 -4.27
CA TRP A 43 7.04 -1.97 -4.94
C TRP A 43 8.38 -1.86 -4.24
N ALA A 44 8.77 -0.67 -3.80
CA ALA A 44 10.02 -0.48 -3.06
C ALA A 44 10.06 -1.38 -1.82
N LEU A 45 9.01 -1.36 -1.00
CA LEU A 45 8.97 -2.15 0.24
C LEU A 45 8.79 -3.66 0.00
N THR A 46 8.02 -4.07 -1.02
CA THR A 46 7.84 -5.49 -1.35
C THR A 46 9.04 -6.12 -2.06
N SER A 47 9.91 -5.33 -2.69
CA SER A 47 11.12 -5.82 -3.34
C SER A 47 12.21 -6.26 -2.34
N LEU A 48 12.07 -5.88 -1.07
CA LEU A 48 13.03 -6.21 -0.01
C LEU A 48 12.97 -7.69 0.35
N LYS A 49 14.03 -8.43 0.01
CA LYS A 49 14.13 -9.89 0.28
C LYS A 49 14.34 -10.23 1.75
N ARG A 50 14.80 -9.28 2.56
CA ARG A 50 15.12 -9.47 3.98
C ARG A 50 14.75 -8.23 4.78
N ARG A 51 14.37 -8.45 6.03
CA ARG A 51 14.19 -7.38 7.01
C ARG A 51 15.55 -6.73 7.31
N HIS A 52 15.55 -5.42 7.43
CA HIS A 52 16.74 -4.64 7.78
C HIS A 52 16.40 -3.68 8.92
N GLN A 53 17.32 -3.48 9.87
CA GLN A 53 17.07 -2.66 11.07
C GLN A 53 16.72 -1.21 10.72
N ASN A 54 17.32 -0.67 9.67
CA ASN A 54 17.17 0.73 9.26
C ASN A 54 16.12 0.94 8.15
N VAL A 55 15.31 -0.10 7.86
CA VAL A 55 14.24 0.00 6.86
C VAL A 55 12.94 -0.40 7.52
N VAL A 56 11.90 0.40 7.27
CA VAL A 56 10.57 0.14 7.82
C VAL A 56 10.09 -1.23 7.36
N GLN A 57 9.62 -2.03 8.33
CA GLN A 57 9.02 -3.32 8.02
C GLN A 57 7.65 -3.11 7.39
N PHE A 58 7.46 -3.75 6.24
CA PHE A 58 6.19 -3.76 5.54
C PHE A 58 5.41 -5.02 5.89
N GLU A 59 4.19 -4.85 6.39
CA GLU A 59 3.30 -5.94 6.78
C GLU A 59 2.42 -6.40 5.62
N GLU A 60 1.60 -5.48 5.09
CA GLU A 60 0.71 -5.74 3.96
C GLU A 60 0.29 -4.45 3.27
N CYS A 61 -0.22 -4.57 2.04
CA CYS A 61 -0.93 -3.50 1.33
C CYS A 61 -2.32 -4.01 0.96
N VAL A 62 -3.31 -3.14 1.11
CA VAL A 62 -4.71 -3.42 0.79
C VAL A 62 -5.20 -2.35 -0.16
N LEU A 63 -5.74 -2.76 -1.29
CA LEU A 63 -6.46 -1.87 -2.19
C LEU A 63 -7.94 -1.92 -1.83
N GLN A 64 -8.51 -0.75 -1.52
CA GLN A 64 -9.94 -0.60 -1.26
C GLN A 64 -10.62 0.09 -2.44
N ARG A 65 -11.71 -0.50 -2.93
CA ARG A 65 -12.53 0.07 -4.00
C ARG A 65 -13.98 -0.36 -3.86
N ASN A 66 -14.92 0.60 -3.91
CA ASN A 66 -16.37 0.34 -3.84
C ASN A 66 -16.78 -0.54 -2.64
N GLY A 67 -16.18 -0.29 -1.46
CA GLY A 67 -16.44 -1.07 -0.25
C GLY A 67 -15.75 -2.44 -0.20
N LEU A 68 -15.14 -2.90 -1.30
CA LEU A 68 -14.32 -4.12 -1.31
C LEU A 68 -12.88 -3.78 -0.92
N ALA A 69 -12.25 -4.68 -0.17
CA ALA A 69 -10.84 -4.60 0.24
C ALA A 69 -10.12 -5.87 -0.21
N GLN A 70 -9.02 -5.71 -0.95
CA GLN A 70 -8.22 -6.83 -1.43
C GLN A 70 -6.76 -6.64 -1.04
N ARG A 71 -6.16 -7.68 -0.45
CA ARG A 71 -4.71 -7.71 -0.20
C ARG A 71 -3.96 -7.73 -1.54
N MET A 72 -2.97 -6.87 -1.65
CA MET A 72 -2.13 -6.73 -2.82
C MET A 72 -0.91 -7.63 -2.74
N SER A 73 -0.44 -8.09 -3.90
CA SER A 73 0.82 -8.81 -4.04
C SER A 73 1.55 -8.25 -5.27
N HIS A 74 2.84 -7.94 -5.10
CA HIS A 74 3.65 -7.36 -6.15
C HIS A 74 3.73 -8.31 -7.35
N GLY A 75 3.50 -7.78 -8.55
CA GLY A 75 3.55 -8.57 -9.78
C GLY A 75 2.40 -9.58 -9.94
N ASN A 76 1.30 -9.47 -9.19
CA ASN A 76 0.17 -10.40 -9.30
C ASN A 76 -0.62 -10.18 -10.61
N LYS A 77 -0.19 -10.88 -11.67
CA LYS A 77 -0.82 -10.86 -13.00
C LYS A 77 -2.23 -11.46 -13.04
N ASN A 78 -2.64 -12.19 -12.01
CA ASN A 78 -3.97 -12.79 -11.93
C ASN A 78 -4.99 -11.85 -11.25
N SER A 79 -4.54 -10.76 -10.63
CA SER A 79 -5.42 -9.79 -9.97
C SER A 79 -5.83 -8.67 -10.93
N GLN A 80 -7.08 -8.71 -11.38
CA GLN A 80 -7.67 -7.65 -12.22
C GLN A 80 -7.62 -6.28 -11.54
N LEU A 81 -7.78 -6.22 -10.22
CA LEU A 81 -7.66 -4.97 -9.47
C LEU A 81 -6.22 -4.44 -9.44
N TYR A 82 -5.21 -5.31 -9.35
CA TYR A 82 -3.81 -4.91 -9.43
C TYR A 82 -3.45 -4.40 -10.83
N LEU A 83 -3.80 -5.16 -11.86
CA LEU A 83 -3.53 -4.77 -13.25
C LEU A 83 -4.16 -3.42 -13.58
N ARG A 84 -5.42 -3.20 -13.18
CA ARG A 84 -6.10 -1.92 -13.42
C ARG A 84 -5.44 -0.76 -12.65
N LEU A 85 -4.95 -1.00 -11.44
CA LEU A 85 -4.21 0.02 -10.70
C LEU A 85 -2.93 0.40 -11.46
N VAL A 86 -2.17 -0.60 -11.93
CA VAL A 86 -0.96 -0.37 -12.75
C VAL A 86 -1.29 0.34 -14.07
N GLU A 87 -2.34 -0.05 -14.77
CA GLU A 87 -2.79 0.64 -15.98
C GLU A 87 -3.17 2.10 -15.72
N THR A 88 -3.66 2.42 -14.53
CA THR A 88 -4.02 3.80 -14.16
C THR A 88 -2.79 4.68 -13.99
N SER A 89 -1.63 4.13 -13.59
CA SER A 89 -0.39 4.92 -13.52
C SER A 89 0.28 5.14 -14.87
N LEU A 90 -0.20 4.50 -15.94
CA LEU A 90 0.36 4.63 -17.30
C LEU A 90 -0.42 5.63 -18.18
N LYS A 91 -1.49 6.23 -17.62
CA LYS A 91 -2.36 7.19 -18.31
C LYS A 91 -2.06 8.60 -17.85
#